data_AF-A0A1V9EDM6-F1
#
_entry.id   AF-A0A1V9EDM6-F1
#
_cell.length_a   1.000
_cell.length_b   1.000
_cell.length_c   1.000
_cell.angle_alpha   90.00
_cell.angle_beta   90.00
_cell.angle_gamma   90.00
#
_symmetry.space_group_name_H-M   'P 1'
#
loop_
_entity.id
_entity.type
_entity.pdbx_description
1 polymer ?
#
loop_
_entity_poly.entity_id
_entity_poly.type
_entity_poly.pdbx_seq_one_letter_code
_entity_poly.pdbx_strand_id
1 'polypeptide(L)'
;MRSLNLRSMASFITREHTLEINNIRSLFIAEHEKHLGLHPAWNFKATRKIVIANYWFREVLTHFGVIMAVAVLFTLPQCNSWITLFASILFAGLPALVSFTAFIYFPSFFWSFLPKLEVVSGEQEKLANQAEETTKCKRTQYQAPTLIIIHYVNSKITNTPLLPANDQSAALLNKLYGSDKDKLKQNLSRLYKLSSLSAKERAEMLKGVENARGFFKDTGNAGVSKILDELEMKLRQ
;
A
#
# COMPACT_ATOMS: atom_id res chain seq x y z
N MET A 1 -44.33 -2.35 8.64
CA MET A 1 -43.46 -3.09 9.58
C MET A 1 -42.14 -3.36 8.88
N ARG A 2 -41.03 -2.77 9.36
CA ARG A 2 -39.68 -3.03 8.82
C ARG A 2 -39.30 -4.47 9.15
N SER A 3 -38.94 -5.27 8.14
CA SER A 3 -38.40 -6.62 8.35
C SER A 3 -37.14 -6.52 9.20
N LEU A 4 -37.17 -7.06 10.42
CA LEU A 4 -35.98 -7.23 11.25
C LEU A 4 -34.98 -8.09 10.48
N ASN A 5 -33.79 -7.55 10.22
CA ASN A 5 -32.72 -8.28 9.54
C ASN A 5 -32.09 -9.27 10.53
N LEU A 6 -32.72 -10.45 10.66
CA LEU A 6 -32.30 -11.53 11.58
C LEU A 6 -30.83 -11.92 11.38
N ARG A 7 -30.32 -11.82 10.15
CA ARG A 7 -28.92 -12.10 9.84
C ARG A 7 -27.97 -11.09 10.50
N SER A 8 -28.35 -9.82 10.54
CA SER A 8 -27.58 -8.76 11.20
C SER A 8 -27.54 -8.93 12.72
N MET A 9 -28.65 -9.38 13.33
CA MET A 9 -28.72 -9.64 14.77
C MET A 9 -27.91 -10.88 15.14
N ALA A 10 -28.02 -11.95 14.33
CA ALA A 10 -27.21 -13.16 14.51
C ALA A 10 -25.71 -12.83 14.39
N SER A 11 -25.28 -12.08 13.36
CA SER A 11 -23.86 -11.72 13.17
C SER A 11 -23.30 -10.81 14.27
N PHE A 12 -24.17 -10.01 14.93
CA PHE A 12 -23.78 -9.22 16.09
C PHE A 12 -23.53 -10.12 17.30
N ILE A 13 -24.46 -11.05 17.58
CA ILE A 13 -24.36 -12.00 18.70
C ILE A 13 -23.17 -12.95 18.53
N THR A 14 -22.99 -13.50 17.32
CA THR A 14 -21.86 -14.40 17.00
C THR A 14 -20.56 -13.66 16.74
N ARG A 15 -20.59 -12.32 16.69
CA ARG A 15 -19.44 -11.44 16.46
C ARG A 15 -18.73 -11.68 15.12
N GLU A 16 -19.38 -12.35 14.19
CA GLU A 16 -18.83 -12.72 12.87
C GLU A 16 -18.26 -11.50 12.14
N HIS A 17 -18.97 -10.38 12.18
CA HIS A 17 -18.54 -9.16 11.52
C HIS A 17 -17.21 -8.62 12.08
N THR A 18 -17.02 -8.63 13.40
CA THR A 18 -15.78 -8.15 14.04
C THR A 18 -14.60 -9.10 13.86
N LEU A 19 -14.88 -10.38 13.58
CA LEU A 19 -13.87 -11.42 13.40
C LEU A 19 -13.55 -11.70 11.92
N GLU A 20 -14.24 -11.06 10.99
CA GLU A 20 -13.98 -11.21 9.56
C GLU A 20 -12.67 -10.52 9.17
N ILE A 21 -11.83 -11.22 8.40
CA ILE A 21 -10.51 -10.71 8.01
C ILE A 21 -10.58 -9.41 7.22
N ASN A 22 -11.62 -9.23 6.39
CA ASN A 22 -11.78 -8.02 5.58
C ASN A 22 -12.08 -6.80 6.46
N ASN A 23 -12.90 -6.97 7.50
CA ASN A 23 -13.25 -5.88 8.42
C ASN A 23 -12.05 -5.54 9.32
N ILE A 24 -11.29 -6.54 9.76
CA ILE A 24 -10.02 -6.33 10.48
C ILE A 24 -9.04 -5.56 9.59
N ARG A 25 -8.94 -5.94 8.30
CA ARG A 25 -8.10 -5.24 7.32
C ARG A 25 -8.52 -3.80 7.11
N SER A 26 -9.80 -3.53 6.87
CA SER A 26 -10.30 -2.17 6.66
C SER A 26 -10.10 -1.31 7.91
N LEU A 27 -10.36 -1.86 9.10
CA LEU A 27 -10.11 -1.16 10.37
C LEU A 27 -8.63 -0.83 10.55
N PHE A 28 -7.75 -1.79 10.25
CA PHE A 28 -6.31 -1.60 10.36
C PHE A 28 -5.80 -0.51 9.43
N ILE A 29 -6.21 -0.52 8.17
CA ILE A 29 -5.82 0.50 7.18
C ILE A 29 -6.35 1.87 7.61
N ALA A 30 -7.63 1.95 7.98
CA ALA A 30 -8.24 3.22 8.39
C ALA A 30 -7.55 3.83 9.62
N GLU A 31 -7.23 3.01 10.64
CA GLU A 31 -6.49 3.51 11.80
C GLU A 31 -5.03 3.87 11.45
N HIS A 32 -4.40 3.11 10.55
CA HIS A 32 -3.05 3.44 10.09
C HIS A 32 -3.02 4.80 9.40
N GLU A 33 -3.90 5.02 8.42
CA GLU A 33 -3.99 6.28 7.65
C GLU A 33 -4.31 7.48 8.54
N LYS A 34 -5.27 7.31 9.46
CA LYS A 34 -5.65 8.34 10.43
C LYS A 34 -4.45 8.80 11.28
N HIS A 35 -3.66 7.85 11.78
CA HIS A 35 -2.49 8.17 12.60
C HIS A 35 -1.29 8.64 11.79
N LEU A 36 -1.11 8.15 10.57
CA LEU A 36 -0.05 8.60 9.66
C LEU A 36 -0.21 10.08 9.30
N GLY A 37 -1.45 10.56 9.13
CA GLY A 37 -1.75 11.97 8.89
C GLY A 37 -1.33 12.90 10.04
N LEU A 38 -1.27 12.39 11.27
CA LEU A 38 -0.85 13.16 12.46
C LEU A 38 0.62 12.95 12.82
N HIS A 39 1.13 11.74 12.57
CA HIS A 39 2.48 11.31 12.95
C HIS A 39 3.14 10.61 11.75
N PRO A 40 3.99 11.31 10.98
CA PRO A 40 4.63 10.74 9.79
C PRO A 40 5.53 9.53 10.07
N ALA A 41 6.02 9.37 11.31
CA ALA A 41 6.83 8.24 11.75
C ALA A 41 5.99 7.06 12.32
N TRP A 42 4.67 7.10 12.15
CA TRP A 42 3.78 6.06 12.65
C TRP A 42 4.03 4.73 11.93
N ASN A 43 4.16 3.65 12.69
CA ASN A 43 4.48 2.33 12.15
C ASN A 43 3.34 1.32 12.33
N PHE A 44 3.41 0.22 11.57
CA PHE A 44 2.40 -0.84 11.62
C PHE A 44 2.31 -1.53 12.98
N LYS A 45 3.41 -1.62 13.73
CA LYS A 45 3.42 -2.19 15.09
C LYS A 45 2.58 -1.36 16.07
N ALA A 46 2.66 -0.02 15.98
CA ALA A 46 1.86 0.88 16.77
C ALA A 46 0.37 0.79 16.40
N THR A 47 0.08 0.70 15.10
CA THR A 47 -1.28 0.48 14.58
C THR A 47 -1.88 -0.81 15.14
N ARG A 48 -1.13 -1.93 15.11
CA ARG A 48 -1.56 -3.22 15.67
C ARG A 48 -1.96 -3.09 17.15
N LYS A 49 -1.18 -2.35 17.96
CA LYS A 49 -1.51 -2.12 19.37
C LYS A 49 -2.81 -1.34 19.54
N ILE A 50 -3.04 -0.31 18.73
CA ILE A 50 -4.30 0.44 18.75
C ILE A 50 -5.48 -0.43 18.34
N VAL A 51 -5.34 -1.25 17.30
CA VAL A 51 -6.42 -2.15 16.84
C VAL A 51 -6.76 -3.19 17.92
N ILE A 52 -5.76 -3.71 18.64
CA ILE A 52 -5.99 -4.58 19.81
C ILE A 52 -6.72 -3.82 20.93
N ALA A 53 -6.31 -2.59 21.23
CA ALA A 53 -6.98 -1.77 22.24
C ALA A 53 -8.44 -1.49 21.84
N ASN A 54 -8.70 -1.14 20.58
CA ASN A 54 -10.05 -0.93 20.05
C ASN A 54 -10.90 -2.19 20.17
N TYR A 55 -10.36 -3.38 19.90
CA TYR A 55 -11.09 -4.63 20.10
C TYR A 55 -11.58 -4.79 21.56
N TRP A 56 -10.72 -4.52 22.54
CA TRP A 56 -11.09 -4.67 23.96
C TRP A 56 -11.99 -3.55 24.48
N PHE A 57 -11.64 -2.29 24.22
CA PHE A 57 -12.33 -1.16 24.83
C PHE A 57 -13.55 -0.69 24.07
N ARG A 58 -13.60 -0.94 22.75
CA ARG A 58 -14.75 -0.56 21.94
C ARG A 58 -15.62 -1.77 21.67
N GLU A 59 -15.10 -2.80 21.01
CA GLU A 59 -15.94 -3.90 20.54
C GLU A 59 -16.47 -4.78 21.68
N VAL A 60 -15.58 -5.24 22.57
CA VAL A 60 -15.97 -6.09 23.70
C VAL A 60 -16.88 -5.34 24.69
N LEU A 61 -16.53 -4.10 25.07
CA LEU A 61 -17.37 -3.31 25.98
C LEU A 61 -18.71 -2.93 25.35
N THR A 62 -18.76 -2.59 24.07
CA THR A 62 -20.04 -2.29 23.39
C THR A 62 -20.92 -3.53 23.32
N HIS A 63 -20.37 -4.66 22.90
CA HIS A 63 -21.11 -5.92 22.82
C HIS A 63 -21.67 -6.34 24.19
N PHE A 64 -20.82 -6.33 25.22
CA PHE A 64 -21.27 -6.63 26.59
C PHE A 64 -22.30 -5.60 27.09
N GLY A 65 -22.06 -4.31 26.84
CA GLY A 65 -22.97 -3.23 27.23
C GLY A 65 -24.36 -3.37 26.60
N VAL A 66 -24.45 -3.77 25.32
CA VAL A 66 -25.74 -4.03 24.66
C VAL A 66 -26.46 -5.22 25.31
N ILE A 67 -25.76 -6.33 25.58
CA ILE A 67 -26.34 -7.49 26.26
C ILE A 67 -26.86 -7.10 27.65
N MET A 68 -26.07 -6.35 28.41
CA MET A 68 -26.46 -5.87 29.73
C MET A 68 -27.65 -4.92 29.67
N ALA A 69 -27.69 -4.00 28.70
CA ALA A 69 -28.82 -3.10 28.52
C ALA A 69 -30.11 -3.88 28.24
N VAL A 70 -30.06 -4.89 27.38
CA VAL A 70 -31.20 -5.78 27.10
C VAL A 70 -31.62 -6.53 28.37
N ALA A 71 -30.67 -7.11 29.12
CA ALA A 71 -30.97 -7.81 30.36
C ALA A 71 -31.66 -6.89 31.39
N VAL A 72 -31.18 -5.65 31.54
CA VAL A 72 -31.79 -4.66 32.45
C VAL A 72 -33.20 -4.28 32.02
N LEU A 73 -33.46 -4.14 30.72
CA LEU A 73 -34.81 -3.85 30.24
C LEU A 73 -35.81 -4.95 30.60
N PHE A 74 -35.39 -6.22 30.61
CA PHE A 74 -36.23 -7.35 31.01
C PHE A 74 -36.45 -7.45 32.53
N THR A 75 -35.49 -7.03 33.34
CA THR A 75 -35.62 -7.06 34.80
C THR A 75 -36.30 -5.83 35.38
N LEU A 76 -36.37 -4.73 34.61
CA LEU A 76 -36.98 -3.46 35.03
C LEU A 76 -38.40 -3.60 35.60
N PRO A 77 -39.33 -4.37 34.99
CA PRO A 77 -40.71 -4.48 35.48
C PRO A 77 -40.83 -5.26 36.81
N GLN A 78 -39.79 -6.00 37.19
CA GLN A 78 -39.77 -6.91 38.34
C GLN A 78 -39.13 -6.26 39.58
N CYS A 79 -38.54 -5.07 39.43
CA CYS A 79 -37.80 -4.40 40.48
C CYS A 79 -38.66 -3.33 41.17
N ASN A 80 -38.89 -3.50 42.47
CA ASN A 80 -39.64 -2.54 43.29
C ASN A 80 -38.79 -1.34 43.79
N SER A 81 -37.47 -1.38 43.61
CA SER A 81 -36.55 -0.34 44.07
C SER A 81 -35.31 -0.25 43.17
N TRP A 82 -34.84 0.99 42.94
CA TRP A 82 -33.59 1.26 42.23
C TRP A 82 -32.36 0.67 42.92
N ILE A 83 -32.36 0.58 44.25
CA ILE A 83 -31.26 0.00 45.02
C ILE A 83 -31.15 -1.50 44.73
N THR A 84 -32.28 -2.20 44.70
CA THR A 84 -32.33 -3.63 44.35
C THR A 84 -31.87 -3.85 42.92
N LEU A 85 -32.33 -3.04 41.96
CA LEU A 85 -31.89 -3.11 40.56
C LEU A 85 -30.38 -2.90 40.43
N PHE A 86 -29.84 -1.88 41.08
CA PHE A 86 -28.39 -1.59 41.06
C PHE A 86 -27.57 -2.73 41.66
N ALA A 87 -28.00 -3.26 42.81
CA ALA A 87 -27.35 -4.42 43.42
C ALA A 87 -27.39 -5.63 42.48
N SER A 88 -28.53 -5.92 41.85
CA SER A 88 -28.66 -7.01 40.87
C SER A 88 -27.73 -6.82 39.67
N ILE A 89 -27.61 -5.60 39.13
CA ILE A 89 -26.68 -5.30 38.02
C ILE A 89 -25.23 -5.56 38.43
N LEU A 90 -24.82 -5.17 39.63
CA LEU A 90 -23.45 -5.41 40.10
C LEU A 90 -23.19 -6.90 40.34
N PHE A 91 -24.06 -7.58 41.10
CA PHE A 91 -23.85 -8.96 41.51
C PHE A 91 -24.05 -9.97 40.38
N ALA A 92 -24.90 -9.68 39.39
CA ALA A 92 -25.02 -10.52 38.20
C ALA A 92 -24.06 -10.07 37.07
N GLY A 93 -23.87 -8.76 36.90
CA GLY A 93 -23.10 -8.20 35.80
C GLY A 93 -21.59 -8.42 35.92
N LEU A 94 -21.01 -8.31 37.13
CA LEU A 94 -19.56 -8.56 37.30
C LEU A 94 -19.18 -10.02 37.00
N PRO A 95 -19.86 -11.05 37.57
CA PRO A 95 -19.61 -12.43 37.18
C PRO A 95 -19.88 -12.67 35.70
N ALA A 96 -20.96 -12.12 35.14
CA ALA A 96 -21.26 -12.26 33.72
C ALA A 96 -20.14 -11.67 32.84
N LEU A 97 -19.60 -10.49 33.18
CA LEU A 97 -18.47 -9.90 32.45
C LEU A 97 -17.24 -10.83 32.48
N VAL A 98 -16.91 -11.36 33.67
CA VAL A 98 -15.78 -12.29 33.83
C VAL A 98 -16.00 -13.56 33.02
N SER A 99 -17.19 -14.17 33.09
CA SER A 99 -17.53 -15.38 32.33
C SER A 99 -17.50 -15.14 30.81
N PHE A 100 -18.14 -14.08 30.31
CA PHE A 100 -18.11 -13.74 28.89
C PHE A 100 -16.68 -13.47 28.42
N THR A 101 -15.88 -12.79 29.25
CA THR A 101 -14.48 -12.54 28.94
C THR A 101 -13.68 -13.83 28.82
N ALA A 102 -13.77 -14.72 29.81
CA ALA A 102 -13.01 -15.96 29.85
C ALA A 102 -13.44 -16.97 28.76
N PHE A 103 -14.75 -17.11 28.51
CA PHE A 103 -15.29 -18.18 27.67
C PHE A 103 -15.67 -17.77 26.25
N ILE A 104 -15.88 -16.47 26.00
CA ILE A 104 -16.30 -15.98 24.68
C ILE A 104 -15.24 -15.07 24.09
N TYR A 105 -14.85 -14.01 24.81
CA TYR A 105 -13.98 -12.97 24.26
C TYR A 105 -12.53 -13.43 24.15
N PHE A 106 -12.00 -14.14 25.15
CA PHE A 106 -10.63 -14.67 25.15
C PHE A 106 -10.41 -15.68 24.03
N PRO A 107 -11.22 -16.76 23.89
CA PRO A 107 -11.05 -17.70 22.78
C PRO A 107 -11.18 -17.02 21.43
N SER A 108 -12.20 -16.16 21.24
CA SER A 108 -12.37 -15.42 19.99
C SER A 108 -11.18 -14.51 19.67
N PHE A 109 -10.61 -13.88 20.70
CA PHE A 109 -9.45 -13.00 20.55
C PHE A 109 -8.21 -13.79 20.13
N PHE A 110 -7.84 -14.81 20.90
CA PHE A 110 -6.59 -15.55 20.68
C PHE A 110 -6.64 -16.50 19.49
N TRP A 111 -7.78 -17.11 19.19
CA TRP A 111 -7.88 -18.12 18.12
C TRP A 111 -8.30 -17.55 16.78
N SER A 112 -8.98 -16.40 16.74
CA SER A 112 -9.52 -15.84 15.49
C SER A 112 -8.99 -14.45 15.21
N PHE A 113 -9.21 -13.50 16.12
CA PHE A 113 -8.89 -12.10 15.87
C PHE A 113 -7.37 -11.84 15.76
N LEU A 114 -6.59 -12.29 16.75
CA LEU A 114 -5.16 -12.01 16.85
C LEU A 114 -4.37 -12.62 15.68
N PRO A 115 -4.58 -13.89 15.28
CA PRO A 115 -3.90 -14.45 14.09
C PRO A 115 -4.25 -13.69 12.80
N LYS A 116 -5.53 -13.32 12.60
CA LYS A 116 -5.95 -12.54 11.43
C LYS A 116 -5.33 -11.15 11.40
N LEU A 117 -5.24 -10.50 12.56
CA LEU A 117 -4.59 -9.21 12.69
C LEU A 117 -3.08 -9.29 12.39
N GLU A 118 -2.42 -10.38 12.78
CA GLU A 118 -1.01 -10.61 12.44
C GLU A 118 -0.80 -10.81 10.94
N VAL A 119 -1.66 -11.60 10.30
CA VAL A 119 -1.65 -11.76 8.84
C VAL A 119 -1.82 -10.40 8.15
N VAL A 120 -2.84 -9.62 8.54
CA VAL A 120 -3.09 -8.29 7.97
C VAL A 120 -1.89 -7.35 8.19
N SER A 121 -1.34 -7.31 9.41
CA SER A 121 -0.19 -6.47 9.71
C SER A 121 1.04 -6.85 8.88
N GLY A 122 1.30 -8.16 8.72
CA GLY A 122 2.43 -8.67 7.93
C GLY A 122 2.26 -8.42 6.43
N GLU A 123 1.03 -8.56 5.91
CA GLU A 123 0.70 -8.20 4.52
C GLU A 123 1.01 -6.72 4.24
N GLN A 124 0.58 -5.82 5.12
CA GLN A 124 0.82 -4.38 4.95
C GLN A 124 2.31 -4.02 5.04
N GLU A 125 3.05 -4.61 5.98
CA GLU A 125 4.49 -4.40 6.10
C GLU A 125 5.23 -4.90 4.86
N LYS A 126 4.86 -6.07 4.33
CA LYS A 126 5.43 -6.60 3.08
C LYS A 126 5.16 -5.69 1.89
N LEU A 127 3.94 -5.17 1.75
CA LEU A 127 3.56 -4.25 0.67
C LEU A 127 4.35 -2.93 0.77
N ALA A 128 4.51 -2.39 1.98
CA ALA A 128 5.29 -1.18 2.21
C ALA A 128 6.78 -1.38 1.84
N ASN A 129 7.37 -2.52 2.23
CA ASN A 129 8.75 -2.84 1.89
C ASN A 129 8.93 -3.02 0.38
N GLN A 130 8.00 -3.69 -0.29
CA GLN A 130 8.02 -3.82 -1.76
C GLN A 130 7.90 -2.47 -2.47
N ALA A 131 7.06 -1.58 -1.97
CA ALA A 131 6.98 -0.21 -2.47
C ALA A 131 8.32 0.52 -2.28
N GLU A 132 8.95 0.40 -1.12
CA GLU A 132 10.26 1.01 -0.87
C GLU A 132 11.34 0.44 -1.79
N GLU A 133 11.43 -0.88 -1.95
CA GLU A 133 12.38 -1.54 -2.86
C GLU A 133 12.17 -1.10 -4.31
N THR A 134 10.93 -1.06 -4.79
CA THR A 134 10.63 -0.58 -6.15
C THR A 134 11.01 0.90 -6.31
N THR A 135 10.85 1.74 -5.28
CA THR A 135 11.35 3.13 -5.34
C THR A 135 12.87 3.20 -5.34
N LYS A 136 13.57 2.33 -4.59
CA LYS A 136 15.04 2.23 -4.61
C LYS A 136 15.53 1.82 -6.00
N CYS A 137 14.93 0.77 -6.59
CA CYS A 137 15.22 0.34 -7.96
C CYS A 137 14.98 1.45 -8.99
N LYS A 138 13.86 2.19 -8.87
CA LYS A 138 13.60 3.35 -9.74
C LYS A 138 14.62 4.48 -9.58
N ARG A 139 15.19 4.67 -8.38
CA ARG A 139 16.22 5.70 -8.12
C ARG A 139 17.59 5.31 -8.67
N THR A 140 17.93 4.02 -8.67
CA THR A 140 19.21 3.52 -9.18
C THR A 140 19.22 3.31 -10.69
N GLN A 141 18.05 3.13 -11.30
CA GLN A 141 17.90 3.01 -12.74
C GLN A 141 18.18 4.34 -13.46
N TYR A 142 18.87 4.27 -14.61
CA TYR A 142 19.03 5.43 -15.50
C TYR A 142 17.67 5.96 -15.98
N GLN A 143 17.59 7.28 -16.16
CA GLN A 143 16.38 7.93 -16.68
C GLN A 143 16.12 7.54 -18.14
N ALA A 144 14.86 7.61 -18.58
CA ALA A 144 14.44 7.20 -19.92
C ALA A 144 15.27 7.82 -21.07
N PRO A 145 15.63 9.13 -21.07
CA PRO A 145 16.51 9.71 -22.09
C PRO A 145 17.87 9.00 -22.16
N THR A 146 18.51 8.75 -21.02
CA THR A 146 19.80 8.06 -20.93
C THR A 146 19.69 6.63 -21.46
N LEU A 147 18.66 5.88 -21.06
CA LEU A 147 18.43 4.50 -21.52
C LEU A 147 18.27 4.42 -23.04
N ILE A 148 17.52 5.36 -23.61
CA ILE A 148 17.29 5.43 -25.05
C ILE A 148 18.57 5.81 -25.81
N ILE A 149 19.41 6.68 -25.25
CA ILE A 149 20.72 7.02 -25.83
C ILE A 149 21.69 5.83 -25.75
N ILE A 150 21.73 5.11 -24.62
CA ILE A 150 22.50 3.86 -24.50
C ILE A 150 22.04 2.85 -25.56
N HIS A 151 20.72 2.70 -25.76
CA HIS A 151 20.18 1.83 -26.81
C HIS A 151 20.59 2.28 -28.22
N TYR A 152 20.51 3.59 -28.50
CA TYR A 152 20.95 4.16 -29.78
C TYR A 152 22.42 3.89 -30.06
N VAL A 153 23.28 4.12 -29.08
CA VAL A 153 24.71 3.84 -29.19
C VAL A 153 24.95 2.36 -29.45
N ASN A 154 24.32 1.47 -28.69
CA ASN A 154 24.46 0.04 -28.89
C ASN A 154 24.02 -0.38 -30.30
N SER A 155 22.89 0.15 -30.78
CA SER A 155 22.41 -0.07 -32.16
C SER A 155 23.44 0.39 -33.21
N LYS A 156 24.12 1.52 -32.97
CA LYS A 156 25.20 1.99 -33.85
C LYS A 156 26.45 1.11 -33.80
N ILE A 157 26.85 0.62 -32.63
CA ILE A 157 27.99 -0.29 -32.48
C ILE A 157 27.71 -1.62 -33.17
N THR A 158 26.51 -2.18 -32.99
CA THR A 158 26.14 -3.48 -33.56
C THR A 158 25.68 -3.40 -35.02
N ASN A 159 25.68 -2.21 -35.63
CA ASN A 159 25.09 -1.96 -36.95
C ASN A 159 23.66 -2.49 -37.10
N THR A 160 22.88 -2.48 -36.01
CA THR A 160 21.48 -2.88 -36.02
C THR A 160 20.60 -1.65 -36.24
N PRO A 161 19.46 -1.77 -36.94
CA PRO A 161 18.54 -0.65 -37.10
C PRO A 161 17.98 -0.23 -35.74
N LEU A 162 17.88 1.08 -35.53
CA LEU A 162 17.21 1.63 -34.36
C LEU A 162 15.73 1.22 -34.38
N LEU A 163 15.21 0.81 -33.23
CA LEU A 163 13.81 0.40 -33.10
C LEU A 163 12.85 1.57 -33.39
N PRO A 164 11.77 1.34 -34.14
CA PRO A 164 10.79 2.39 -34.44
C PRO A 164 10.07 2.89 -33.18
N ALA A 165 9.59 4.14 -33.22
CA ALA A 165 8.84 4.76 -32.13
C ALA A 165 7.37 4.29 -32.07
N ASN A 166 7.14 3.00 -31.86
CA ASN A 166 5.80 2.39 -31.76
C ASN A 166 5.61 1.62 -30.44
N ASP A 167 4.38 1.18 -30.18
CA ASP A 167 4.01 0.50 -28.94
C ASP A 167 4.68 -0.86 -28.76
N GLN A 168 5.02 -1.56 -29.85
CA GLN A 168 5.66 -2.86 -29.80
C GLN A 168 7.13 -2.71 -29.37
N SER A 169 7.86 -1.78 -29.99
CA SER A 169 9.25 -1.46 -29.63
C SER A 169 9.36 -0.89 -28.22
N ALA A 170 8.43 -0.03 -27.82
CA ALA A 170 8.37 0.48 -26.44
C ALA A 170 8.11 -0.64 -25.42
N ALA A 171 7.27 -1.62 -25.75
CA ALA A 171 7.06 -2.79 -24.90
C ALA A 171 8.31 -3.67 -24.78
N LEU A 172 9.09 -3.80 -25.85
CA LEU A 172 10.35 -4.55 -25.84
C LEU A 172 11.41 -3.83 -24.99
N LEU A 173 11.54 -2.51 -25.12
CA LEU A 173 12.44 -1.70 -24.29
C LEU A 173 12.00 -1.65 -22.82
N ASN A 174 10.69 -1.65 -22.55
CA ASN A 174 10.16 -1.78 -21.19
C ASN A 174 10.56 -3.13 -20.57
N LYS A 175 10.50 -4.24 -21.32
CA LYS A 175 10.97 -5.54 -20.84
C LYS A 175 12.48 -5.56 -20.58
N LEU A 176 13.27 -4.87 -21.41
CA LEU A 176 14.73 -4.85 -21.28
C LEU A 176 15.20 -3.98 -20.12
N TYR A 177 14.59 -2.82 -19.93
CA TYR A 177 15.06 -1.83 -18.96
C TYR A 177 14.20 -1.73 -17.72
N GLY A 178 12.93 -2.16 -17.74
CA GLY A 178 11.98 -1.99 -16.63
C GLY A 178 11.47 -0.55 -16.47
N SER A 179 11.65 0.33 -17.46
CA SER A 179 11.21 1.73 -17.43
C SER A 179 9.82 1.92 -18.06
N ASP A 180 9.16 3.03 -17.74
CA ASP A 180 7.83 3.37 -18.23
C ASP A 180 7.73 3.33 -19.77
N LYS A 181 6.75 2.58 -20.29
CA LYS A 181 6.58 2.34 -21.73
C LYS A 181 6.34 3.64 -22.50
N ASP A 182 5.51 4.53 -21.98
CA ASP A 182 5.14 5.77 -22.67
C ASP A 182 6.33 6.73 -22.70
N LYS A 183 7.09 6.82 -21.59
CA LYS A 183 8.35 7.58 -21.55
C LYS A 183 9.39 7.03 -22.51
N LEU A 184 9.52 5.71 -22.61
CA LEU A 184 10.44 5.08 -23.57
C LEU A 184 10.03 5.37 -25.01
N LYS A 185 8.75 5.22 -25.35
CA LYS A 185 8.19 5.56 -26.68
C LYS A 185 8.42 7.02 -27.02
N GLN A 186 8.13 7.92 -26.09
CA GLN A 186 8.31 9.36 -26.28
C GLN A 186 9.78 9.69 -26.52
N ASN A 187 10.70 9.20 -25.70
CA ASN A 187 12.13 9.48 -25.88
C ASN A 187 12.72 8.82 -27.13
N LEU A 188 12.22 7.66 -27.54
CA LEU A 188 12.56 7.05 -28.82
C LEU A 188 12.07 7.92 -29.99
N SER A 189 10.86 8.48 -29.90
CA SER A 189 10.35 9.44 -30.89
C SER A 189 11.18 10.72 -30.97
N ARG A 190 11.70 11.20 -29.82
CA ARG A 190 12.59 12.37 -29.74
C ARG A 190 13.90 12.14 -30.49
N LEU A 191 14.48 10.93 -30.44
CA LEU A 191 15.66 10.57 -31.23
C LEU A 191 15.43 10.63 -32.74
N TYR A 192 14.21 10.34 -33.21
CA TYR A 192 13.89 10.46 -34.64
C TYR A 192 13.57 11.90 -35.08
N LYS A 193 13.25 12.79 -34.14
CA LYS A 193 12.78 14.16 -34.39
C LYS A 193 13.67 15.22 -33.73
N LEU A 194 14.99 15.05 -33.82
CA LEU A 194 15.97 15.91 -33.13
C LEU A 194 15.82 17.41 -33.45
N SER A 195 15.48 17.74 -34.70
CA SER A 195 15.33 19.11 -35.18
C SER A 195 14.05 19.81 -34.69
N SER A 196 13.05 19.06 -34.23
CA SER A 196 11.76 19.63 -33.78
C SER A 196 11.59 19.55 -32.25
N LEU A 197 12.67 19.33 -31.50
CA LEU A 197 12.62 19.26 -30.05
C LEU A 197 12.46 20.64 -29.43
N SER A 198 11.61 20.74 -28.42
CA SER A 198 11.57 21.94 -27.58
C SER A 198 12.87 22.12 -26.77
N ALA A 199 13.16 23.35 -26.35
CA ALA A 199 14.37 23.63 -25.56
C ALA A 199 14.48 22.76 -24.28
N LYS A 200 13.35 22.48 -23.64
CA LYS A 200 13.29 21.61 -22.46
C LYS A 200 13.65 20.16 -22.79
N GLU A 201 13.09 19.61 -23.86
CA GLU A 201 13.34 18.23 -24.29
C GLU A 201 14.77 18.03 -24.77
N ARG A 202 15.32 19.04 -25.45
CA ARG A 202 16.72 19.09 -25.86
C ARG A 202 17.66 19.04 -24.66
N ALA A 203 17.37 19.81 -23.60
CA ALA A 203 18.16 19.78 -22.36
C ALA A 203 18.08 18.41 -21.66
N GLU A 204 16.91 17.76 -21.62
CA GLU A 204 16.75 16.41 -21.08
C GLU A 204 17.58 15.37 -21.86
N MET A 205 17.60 15.46 -23.19
CA MET A 205 18.39 14.59 -24.05
C MET A 205 19.90 14.82 -23.90
N LEU A 206 20.36 16.08 -23.81
CA LEU A 206 21.77 16.41 -23.57
C LEU A 206 22.25 15.87 -22.22
N LYS A 207 21.45 16.02 -21.16
CA LYS A 207 21.74 15.38 -19.86
C LYS A 207 21.77 13.85 -19.98
N GLY A 208 20.93 13.28 -20.83
CA GLY A 208 20.96 11.86 -21.17
C GLY A 208 22.27 11.44 -21.84
N VAL A 209 22.80 12.25 -22.77
CA VAL A 209 24.08 12.02 -23.46
C VAL A 209 25.23 12.01 -22.46
N GLU A 210 25.27 12.99 -21.56
CA GLU A 210 26.30 13.10 -20.52
C GLU A 210 26.30 11.87 -19.61
N ASN A 211 25.13 11.45 -19.12
CA ASN A 211 25.00 10.25 -18.29
C ASN A 211 25.39 8.97 -19.05
N ALA A 212 25.02 8.86 -20.32
CA ALA A 212 25.42 7.73 -21.17
C ALA A 212 26.93 7.71 -21.40
N ARG A 213 27.58 8.88 -21.52
CA ARG A 213 29.04 9.01 -21.61
C ARG A 213 29.71 8.45 -20.35
N GLY A 214 29.16 8.74 -19.17
CA GLY A 214 29.59 8.14 -17.90
C GLY A 214 29.49 6.60 -17.93
N PHE A 215 28.32 6.08 -18.30
CA PHE A 215 28.10 4.64 -18.41
C PHE A 215 29.12 3.95 -19.35
N PHE A 216 29.34 4.48 -20.55
CA PHE A 216 30.28 3.86 -21.49
C PHE A 216 31.74 4.01 -21.07
N LYS A 217 32.09 5.08 -20.35
CA LYS A 217 33.41 5.26 -19.74
C LYS A 217 33.67 4.17 -18.69
N ASP A 218 32.69 3.92 -17.82
CA ASP A 218 32.79 2.90 -16.76
C ASP A 218 32.87 1.47 -17.33
N THR A 219 32.24 1.23 -18.48
CA THR A 219 32.32 -0.06 -19.20
C THR A 219 33.58 -0.22 -20.08
N GLY A 220 34.48 0.76 -20.12
CA GLY A 220 35.76 0.68 -20.86
C GLY A 220 35.65 0.87 -22.38
N ASN A 221 34.51 1.35 -22.90
CA ASN A 221 34.25 1.44 -24.33
C ASN A 221 34.61 2.83 -24.91
N ALA A 222 35.91 3.10 -25.04
CA ALA A 222 36.43 4.42 -25.44
C ALA A 222 36.01 4.88 -26.86
N GLY A 223 35.71 3.93 -27.76
CA GLY A 223 35.29 4.21 -29.15
C GLY A 223 33.89 4.84 -29.29
N VAL A 224 33.11 4.85 -28.21
CA VAL A 224 31.73 5.35 -28.16
C VAL A 224 31.65 6.88 -28.10
N SER A 225 32.73 7.53 -27.65
CA SER A 225 32.83 8.99 -27.52
C SER A 225 32.44 9.70 -28.81
N LYS A 226 32.94 9.23 -29.97
CA LYS A 226 32.61 9.79 -31.30
C LYS A 226 31.11 9.77 -31.61
N ILE A 227 30.43 8.65 -31.31
CA ILE A 227 28.99 8.49 -31.57
C ILE A 227 28.17 9.44 -30.69
N LEU A 228 28.58 9.62 -29.43
CA LEU A 228 27.94 10.54 -28.49
C LEU A 228 28.20 12.00 -28.87
N ASP A 229 29.42 12.35 -29.30
CA ASP A 229 29.78 13.70 -29.74
C ASP A 229 28.99 14.10 -31.00
N GLU A 230 28.83 13.19 -31.96
CA GLU A 230 27.98 13.42 -33.14
C GLU A 230 26.50 13.65 -32.77
N LEU A 231 25.99 12.88 -31.81
CA LEU A 231 24.61 13.03 -31.33
C LEU A 231 24.44 14.36 -30.58
N GLU A 232 25.43 14.74 -29.77
CA GLU A 232 25.45 16.00 -29.05
C GLU A 232 25.45 17.21 -30.00
N MET A 233 26.26 17.17 -31.06
CA MET A 233 26.27 18.20 -32.10
C MET A 233 24.90 18.35 -32.77
N LYS A 234 24.25 17.24 -33.12
CA LYS A 234 22.89 17.25 -33.72
C LYS A 234 21.82 17.78 -32.77
N LEU A 235 22.00 17.63 -31.46
CA LEU A 235 21.09 18.16 -30.45
C LEU A 235 21.31 19.66 -30.20
N ARG A 236 22.52 20.19 -30.46
CA ARG A 236 22.84 21.62 -30.26
C ARG A 236 22.43 22.51 -31.44
N GLN A 237 22.19 21.93 -32.61
CA GLN A 237 21.62 22.59 -33.79
C GLN A 237 20.11 22.77 -33.60
#